data_AF-A0A072PH06-F1
#
_entry.id   AF-A0A072PH06-F1
#
_cell.length_a   1.000
_cell.length_b   1.000
_cell.length_c   1.000
_cell.angle_alpha   90.00
_cell.angle_beta   90.00
_cell.angle_gamma   90.00
#
_symmetry.space_group_name_H-M   'P 1'
#
loop_
_entity.id
_entity.type
_entity.pdbx_description
1 polymer ?
#
loop_
_entity_poly.entity_id
_entity_poly.type
_entity_poly.pdbx_seq_one_letter_code
_entity_poly.pdbx_strand_id
1 'polypeptide(L)'
;MGPPPFRADQIGSLLRPDALVQARKNLHLGQGRLRAGPQGGNEQHAESDAANEGDVSSGATLVQSVKTEQDRAIKEVVQEQLNRKILPVVTGEYERTIFYDKFFEALTGFELRYTPLEEFKLDFPTNRPLLKWGVPGRDAGYPTGSKVSLDKSAYLDDWLFLRSLLPESQWKNAKMTIPPPGWWHIQLKTPYSKELYATDEALLADLSAAVRKEILTLYKHGLRVIQVDDPNLSFFCDEAWIKTCKSEGVDLERLLELYVKSHNDALIDLPPDLHVGLHICRGNFPNGVGLASGSYERIARKLFLETSYKLFYLEFDSPRAGDFTPLKHFPADKAVVLGVVTSKFSDMEKLDDLKAKVYQAADVIAEGQGRTRADTLRDNIAVSTQCGFASDHSEGGVGMTRDRMWEKLELVKALSEAIWPRWNE
;
A
#
# COMPACT_ATOMS: atom_id res chain seq x y z
N MET A 1 -23.96 3.88 -1.74
CA MET A 1 -23.14 3.30 -0.67
C MET A 1 -23.39 4.11 0.60
N GLY A 2 -23.25 3.49 1.77
CA GLY A 2 -23.25 4.21 3.04
C GLY A 2 -22.01 5.10 3.22
N PRO A 3 -21.88 5.78 4.37
CA PRO A 3 -20.67 6.52 4.73
C PRO A 3 -19.42 5.62 4.72
N PRO A 4 -18.19 6.20 4.73
CA PRO A 4 -16.97 5.42 4.89
C PRO A 4 -17.05 4.50 6.12
N PRO A 5 -16.45 3.29 6.07
CA PRO A 5 -16.56 2.31 7.17
C PRO A 5 -15.97 2.82 8.49
N PHE A 6 -14.99 3.73 8.41
CA PHE A 6 -14.38 4.40 9.54
C PHE A 6 -14.24 5.90 9.25
N ARG A 7 -14.39 6.76 10.26
CA ARG A 7 -14.10 8.21 10.13
C ARG A 7 -12.66 8.54 10.46
N ALA A 8 -12.08 7.85 11.45
CA ALA A 8 -10.65 7.76 11.64
C ALA A 8 -10.19 6.40 11.11
N ASP A 9 -9.38 6.41 10.05
CA ASP A 9 -8.79 5.23 9.44
C ASP A 9 -7.25 5.32 9.52
N GLN A 10 -6.56 4.22 9.23
CA GLN A 10 -5.11 4.14 9.13
C GLN A 10 -4.72 3.25 7.95
N ILE A 11 -3.65 3.58 7.22
CA ILE A 11 -3.39 2.95 5.92
C ILE A 11 -3.10 1.44 6.00
N GLY A 12 -2.26 0.99 6.93
CA GLY A 12 -1.97 -0.44 7.09
C GLY A 12 -0.67 -0.70 7.82
N SER A 13 0.46 -0.30 7.24
CA SER A 13 1.78 -0.55 7.83
C SER A 13 2.07 0.32 9.06
N LEU A 14 2.65 -0.30 10.09
CA LEU A 14 3.06 0.32 11.35
C LEU A 14 4.57 0.15 11.57
N LEU A 15 5.17 0.98 12.43
CA LEU A 15 6.59 0.83 12.78
C LEU A 15 6.82 -0.49 13.51
N ARG A 16 7.63 -1.36 12.91
CA ARG A 16 7.99 -2.66 13.48
C ARG A 16 8.80 -2.49 14.78
N PRO A 17 8.62 -3.35 15.79
CA PRO A 17 9.48 -3.33 16.97
C PRO A 17 10.90 -3.78 16.60
N ASP A 18 11.90 -3.24 17.32
CA ASP A 18 13.33 -3.50 17.06
C ASP A 18 13.67 -4.98 17.06
N ALA A 19 13.05 -5.76 17.94
CA ALA A 19 13.24 -7.20 18.02
C ALA A 19 12.85 -7.93 16.72
N LEU A 20 11.74 -7.53 16.08
CA LEU A 20 11.32 -8.07 14.78
C LEU A 20 12.25 -7.62 13.65
N VAL A 21 12.66 -6.34 13.65
CA VAL A 21 13.63 -5.82 12.69
C VAL A 21 14.93 -6.61 12.79
N GLN A 22 15.41 -6.88 14.00
CA GLN A 22 16.67 -7.56 14.22
C GLN A 22 16.60 -9.06 13.93
N ALA A 23 15.50 -9.73 14.27
CA ALA A 23 15.26 -11.12 13.88
C ALA A 23 15.34 -11.28 12.35
N ARG A 24 14.74 -10.34 11.59
CA ARG A 24 14.81 -10.33 10.13
C ARG A 24 16.20 -10.04 9.61
N LYS A 25 16.92 -9.06 10.17
CA LYS A 25 18.32 -8.78 9.78
C LYS A 25 19.19 -10.04 9.94
N ASN A 26 19.05 -10.75 11.06
CA ASN A 26 19.76 -12.00 11.31
C ASN A 26 19.43 -13.10 10.28
N LEU A 27 18.16 -13.22 9.86
CA LEU A 27 17.77 -14.18 8.82
C LEU A 27 18.39 -13.85 7.46
N HIS A 28 18.40 -12.58 7.05
CA HIS A 28 18.98 -12.16 5.77
C HIS A 28 20.51 -12.37 5.74
N LEU A 29 21.19 -12.05 6.85
CA LEU A 29 22.61 -12.34 7.03
C LEU A 29 22.90 -13.84 6.99
N GLY A 30 22.07 -14.65 7.65
CA GLY A 30 22.20 -16.11 7.66
C GLY A 30 21.91 -16.79 6.31
N GLN A 31 21.15 -16.17 5.41
CA GLN A 31 20.84 -16.71 4.08
C GLN A 31 21.76 -16.20 2.96
N GLY A 32 22.74 -15.33 3.27
CA GLY A 32 23.55 -14.66 2.25
C GLY A 32 22.73 -13.77 1.29
N ARG A 33 21.45 -13.50 1.61
CA ARG A 33 20.53 -12.69 0.81
C ARG A 33 20.55 -11.26 1.35
N LEU A 34 21.54 -10.49 0.92
CA LEU A 34 21.47 -9.03 1.04
C LEU A 34 20.42 -8.53 0.04
N ARG A 35 19.15 -8.47 0.45
CA ARG A 35 18.18 -7.61 -0.23
C ARG A 35 18.68 -6.18 -0.05
N ALA A 36 19.08 -5.55 -1.16
CA ALA A 36 19.70 -4.24 -1.17
C ALA A 36 18.72 -3.16 -0.68
N GLY A 37 18.76 -2.87 0.62
CA GLY A 37 18.48 -1.53 1.14
C GLY A 37 19.75 -0.67 1.05
N PRO A 38 19.64 0.67 0.99
CA PRO A 38 20.81 1.54 0.87
C PRO A 38 21.73 1.35 2.09
N GLN A 39 22.93 0.83 1.85
CA GLN A 39 23.99 0.83 2.86
C GLN A 39 24.45 2.29 3.06
N GLY A 40 24.27 2.81 4.27
CA GLY A 40 24.98 4.01 4.72
C GLY A 40 26.48 3.74 4.63
N GLY A 41 27.20 4.58 3.89
CA GLY A 41 28.58 4.34 3.52
C GLY A 41 29.53 4.24 4.71
N ASN A 42 30.26 3.12 4.75
CA ASN A 42 31.71 2.96 4.92
C ASN A 42 31.95 1.59 5.54
N GLU A 43 32.48 0.65 4.75
CA GLU A 43 33.63 -0.19 5.13
C GLU A 43 34.04 -1.08 3.96
N GLN A 44 35.35 -1.18 3.75
CA GLN A 44 36.03 -2.00 2.75
C GLN A 44 36.37 -3.38 3.34
N HIS A 45 36.64 -4.33 2.41
CA HIS A 45 37.20 -5.69 2.57
C HIS A 45 36.16 -6.82 2.72
N ALA A 46 36.33 -8.06 2.22
CA ALA A 46 37.13 -8.69 1.15
C ALA A 46 36.58 -10.14 0.93
N GLU A 47 36.71 -10.65 -0.29
CA GLU A 47 36.88 -12.05 -0.78
C GLU A 47 36.21 -13.32 -0.16
N SER A 48 35.53 -14.05 -1.06
CA SER A 48 35.45 -15.51 -1.37
C SER A 48 35.14 -16.63 -0.35
N ASP A 49 34.16 -17.45 -0.78
CA ASP A 49 34.02 -18.93 -0.75
C ASP A 49 34.01 -19.75 0.56
N ALA A 50 32.86 -20.41 0.82
CA ALA A 50 32.70 -21.87 0.90
C ALA A 50 31.28 -22.23 1.40
N ALA A 51 30.46 -22.88 0.57
CA ALA A 51 29.20 -23.49 0.99
C ALA A 51 29.49 -24.70 1.89
N ASN A 52 28.97 -24.70 3.12
CA ASN A 52 29.18 -25.77 4.09
C ASN A 52 27.84 -26.41 4.47
N GLU A 53 27.78 -27.74 4.45
CA GLU A 53 26.57 -28.57 4.67
C GLU A 53 26.00 -28.51 6.11
N GLY A 54 26.47 -27.59 6.95
CA GLY A 54 25.94 -27.30 8.30
C GLY A 54 24.77 -26.30 8.33
N ASP A 55 24.37 -25.74 7.20
CA ASP A 55 23.57 -24.50 7.12
C ASP A 55 22.02 -24.70 7.11
N VAL A 56 21.55 -25.93 6.89
CA VAL A 56 20.10 -26.20 6.80
C VAL A 56 19.42 -26.13 8.19
N SER A 57 20.12 -26.56 9.25
CA SER A 57 19.62 -26.57 10.63
C SER A 57 19.60 -25.17 11.26
N SER A 58 20.64 -24.36 11.00
CA SER A 58 20.73 -22.94 11.38
C SER A 58 19.65 -22.11 10.69
N GLY A 59 19.47 -22.29 9.38
CA GLY A 59 18.44 -21.60 8.60
C GLY A 59 17.02 -21.90 9.08
N ALA A 60 16.69 -23.16 9.34
CA ALA A 60 15.37 -23.55 9.87
C ALA A 60 15.09 -22.94 11.26
N THR A 61 16.13 -22.90 12.12
CA THR A 61 16.03 -22.30 13.45
C THR A 61 15.83 -20.77 13.37
N LEU A 62 16.51 -20.09 12.45
CA LEU A 62 16.34 -18.64 12.22
C LEU A 62 14.95 -18.31 11.65
N VAL A 63 14.44 -19.10 10.70
CA VAL A 63 13.08 -18.92 10.17
C VAL A 63 12.04 -19.07 11.27
N GLN A 64 12.18 -20.08 12.13
CA GLN A 64 11.28 -20.28 13.27
C GLN A 64 11.37 -19.14 14.29
N SER A 65 12.57 -18.60 14.52
CA SER A 65 12.79 -17.43 15.38
C SER A 65 12.08 -16.19 14.84
N VAL A 66 12.21 -15.90 13.54
CA VAL A 66 11.51 -14.78 12.89
C VAL A 66 10.00 -14.93 12.98
N LYS A 67 9.47 -16.13 12.71
CA LYS A 67 8.02 -16.38 12.79
C LYS A 67 7.49 -16.20 14.23
N THR A 68 8.23 -16.68 15.23
CA THR A 68 7.88 -16.51 16.64
C THR A 68 7.83 -15.04 17.04
N GLU A 69 8.85 -14.28 16.64
CA GLU A 69 8.95 -12.86 16.93
C GLU A 69 7.89 -12.04 16.18
N GLN A 70 7.60 -12.40 14.93
CA GLN A 70 6.51 -11.81 14.15
C GLN A 70 5.16 -12.02 14.82
N ASP A 71 4.84 -13.25 15.24
CA ASP A 71 3.56 -13.57 15.86
C ASP A 71 3.42 -12.85 17.22
N ARG A 72 4.52 -12.71 17.97
CA ARG A 72 4.56 -11.89 19.20
C ARG A 72 4.29 -10.42 18.89
N ALA A 73 5.00 -9.84 17.93
CA ALA A 73 4.85 -8.44 17.55
C ALA A 73 3.44 -8.11 17.03
N ILE A 74 2.82 -9.02 16.27
CA ILE A 74 1.45 -8.85 15.78
C ILE A 74 0.45 -8.91 16.95
N LYS A 75 0.61 -9.84 17.88
CA LYS A 75 -0.25 -9.90 19.09
C LYS A 75 -0.20 -8.60 19.87
N GLU A 76 1.01 -8.07 20.09
CA GLU A 76 1.23 -6.82 20.82
C GLU A 76 0.63 -5.62 20.10
N VAL A 77 0.85 -5.47 18.79
CA VAL A 77 0.33 -4.31 18.05
C VAL A 77 -1.19 -4.34 17.91
N VAL A 78 -1.79 -5.53 17.79
CA VAL A 78 -3.26 -5.69 17.81
C VAL A 78 -3.82 -5.29 19.17
N GLN A 79 -3.22 -5.77 20.26
CA GLN A 79 -3.67 -5.41 21.61
C GLN A 79 -3.52 -3.91 21.88
N GLU A 80 -2.45 -3.28 21.40
CA GLU A 80 -2.22 -1.85 21.57
C GLU A 80 -3.28 -1.00 20.86
N GLN A 81 -3.66 -1.37 19.63
CA GLN A 81 -4.75 -0.72 18.90
C GLN A 81 -6.09 -0.86 19.64
N LEU A 82 -6.39 -2.05 20.18
CA LEU A 82 -7.61 -2.28 20.96
C LEU A 82 -7.64 -1.43 22.24
N ASN A 83 -6.52 -1.38 22.98
CA ASN A 83 -6.40 -0.59 24.20
C ASN A 83 -6.62 0.91 23.95
N ARG A 84 -6.07 1.42 22.83
CA ARG A 84 -6.19 2.83 22.42
C ARG A 84 -7.50 3.15 21.69
N LYS A 85 -8.28 2.12 21.35
CA LYS A 85 -9.48 2.20 20.49
C LYS A 85 -9.17 2.83 19.13
N ILE A 86 -8.07 2.39 18.50
CA ILE A 86 -7.67 2.78 17.15
C ILE A 86 -8.31 1.80 16.16
N LEU A 87 -8.97 2.35 15.14
CA LEU A 87 -9.63 1.61 14.07
C LEU A 87 -9.15 2.08 12.69
N PRO A 88 -9.28 1.24 11.65
CA PRO A 88 -9.47 -0.21 11.73
C PRO A 88 -8.29 -0.92 12.41
N VAL A 89 -8.49 -2.11 12.97
CA VAL A 89 -7.39 -2.94 13.50
C VAL A 89 -6.64 -3.59 12.34
N VAL A 90 -5.32 -3.44 12.33
CA VAL A 90 -4.41 -4.00 11.32
C VAL A 90 -3.26 -4.78 11.97
N THR A 91 -2.58 -5.66 11.22
CA THR A 91 -1.37 -6.35 11.68
C THR A 91 -0.12 -5.46 11.67
N GLY A 92 -0.23 -4.25 11.12
CA GLY A 92 0.93 -3.40 10.85
C GLY A 92 1.79 -3.87 9.68
N GLU A 93 1.35 -4.89 8.92
CA GLU A 93 2.12 -5.59 7.88
C GLU A 93 3.45 -6.16 8.42
N TYR A 94 3.46 -6.59 9.69
CA TYR A 94 4.62 -7.16 10.35
C TYR A 94 5.01 -8.54 9.82
N GLU A 95 4.11 -9.17 9.08
CA GLU A 95 4.30 -10.41 8.35
C GLU A 95 4.89 -10.23 6.96
N ARG A 96 5.05 -8.98 6.51
CA ARG A 96 5.57 -8.62 5.19
C ARG A 96 6.88 -7.84 5.31
N THR A 97 7.78 -8.04 4.36
CA THR A 97 9.00 -7.24 4.21
C THR A 97 8.75 -5.98 3.38
N ILE A 98 7.83 -6.05 2.43
CA ILE A 98 7.35 -4.97 1.57
C ILE A 98 5.84 -5.15 1.34
N PHE A 99 5.10 -4.08 1.01
CA PHE A 99 3.63 -4.12 1.01
C PHE A 99 2.99 -5.24 0.16
N TYR A 100 3.65 -5.64 -0.94
CA TYR A 100 3.18 -6.70 -1.86
C TYR A 100 3.71 -8.10 -1.55
N ASP A 101 4.56 -8.26 -0.53
CA ASP A 101 5.21 -9.53 -0.17
C ASP A 101 4.16 -10.65 -0.02
N LYS A 102 4.55 -11.88 -0.36
CA LYS A 102 3.76 -13.12 -0.45
C LYS A 102 2.78 -13.23 -1.62
N PHE A 103 2.20 -12.13 -2.13
CA PHE A 103 1.14 -12.25 -3.13
C PHE A 103 1.65 -12.80 -4.46
N PHE A 104 2.68 -12.15 -5.01
CA PHE A 104 3.24 -12.55 -6.30
C PHE A 104 3.96 -13.90 -6.22
N GLU A 105 4.56 -14.22 -5.06
CA GLU A 105 5.19 -15.50 -4.76
C GLU A 105 4.18 -16.66 -4.68
N ALA A 106 2.91 -16.37 -4.34
CA ALA A 106 1.85 -17.37 -4.26
C ALA A 106 1.18 -17.69 -5.60
N LEU A 107 1.52 -16.96 -6.67
CA LEU A 107 0.92 -17.13 -7.99
C LEU A 107 1.53 -18.34 -8.72
N THR A 108 0.67 -19.23 -9.20
CA THR A 108 1.05 -20.29 -10.14
C THR A 108 1.30 -19.67 -11.51
N GLY A 109 2.41 -20.07 -12.16
CA GLY A 109 2.81 -19.52 -13.46
C GLY A 109 3.46 -18.15 -13.40
N PHE A 110 3.94 -17.74 -12.23
CA PHE A 110 4.63 -16.47 -11.99
C PHE A 110 5.82 -16.67 -11.04
N GLU A 111 6.91 -15.94 -11.23
CA GLU A 111 8.11 -16.06 -10.42
C GLU A 111 8.70 -14.69 -10.11
N LEU A 112 9.20 -14.50 -8.88
CA LEU A 112 10.09 -13.40 -8.54
C LEU A 112 11.53 -13.82 -8.70
N ARG A 113 12.29 -13.05 -9.48
CA ARG A 113 13.72 -13.28 -9.69
C ARG A 113 14.49 -11.99 -9.57
N TYR A 114 15.75 -12.09 -9.14
CA TYR A 114 16.67 -10.96 -9.17
C TYR A 114 16.79 -10.45 -10.61
N THR A 115 16.56 -9.14 -10.78
CA THR A 115 16.55 -8.47 -12.07
C THR A 115 17.54 -7.30 -12.01
N PRO A 116 18.53 -7.23 -12.92
CA PRO A 116 19.42 -6.09 -13.06
C PRO A 116 18.64 -4.79 -13.33
N LEU A 117 19.12 -3.67 -12.78
CA LEU A 117 18.40 -2.40 -12.87
C LEU A 117 18.22 -1.91 -14.33
N GLU A 118 19.09 -2.33 -15.25
CA GLU A 118 18.98 -2.05 -16.69
C GLU A 118 17.77 -2.67 -17.38
N GLU A 119 17.14 -3.71 -16.83
CA GLU A 119 15.90 -4.30 -17.34
C GLU A 119 14.65 -3.52 -16.90
N PHE A 120 14.81 -2.62 -15.93
CA PHE A 120 13.76 -1.70 -15.49
C PHE A 120 13.76 -0.41 -16.33
N LYS A 121 12.61 0.28 -16.32
CA LYS A 121 12.52 1.65 -16.85
C LYS A 121 13.21 2.59 -15.88
N LEU A 122 14.39 3.09 -16.25
CA LEU A 122 15.30 3.82 -15.35
C LEU A 122 14.69 5.12 -14.80
N ASP A 123 13.96 5.86 -15.63
CA ASP A 123 13.30 7.11 -15.24
C ASP A 123 11.99 6.90 -14.47
N PHE A 124 11.55 5.65 -14.32
CA PHE A 124 10.31 5.35 -13.62
C PHE A 124 10.42 5.70 -12.13
N PRO A 125 9.38 6.28 -11.48
CA PRO A 125 9.48 6.85 -10.15
C PRO A 125 10.09 5.97 -9.05
N THR A 126 9.79 4.66 -9.04
CA THR A 126 10.36 3.70 -8.07
C THR A 126 11.84 3.36 -8.33
N ASN A 127 12.30 3.49 -9.57
CA ASN A 127 13.66 3.10 -9.97
C ASN A 127 14.67 4.27 -9.89
N ARG A 128 14.20 5.52 -10.05
CA ARG A 128 15.03 6.74 -9.91
C ARG A 128 15.85 6.80 -8.60
N PRO A 129 15.27 6.59 -7.39
CA PRO A 129 16.05 6.63 -6.16
C PRO A 129 17.04 5.46 -6.07
N LEU A 130 16.67 4.27 -6.54
CA LEU A 130 17.52 3.08 -6.54
C LEU A 130 18.80 3.30 -7.38
N LEU A 131 18.67 3.96 -8.53
CA LEU A 131 19.80 4.37 -9.37
C LEU A 131 20.75 5.32 -8.63
N LYS A 132 20.19 6.33 -7.95
CA LYS A 132 20.98 7.29 -7.17
C LYS A 132 21.73 6.63 -6.02
N TRP A 133 21.17 5.58 -5.45
CA TRP A 133 21.79 4.80 -4.38
C TRP A 133 22.74 3.71 -4.88
N GLY A 134 22.95 3.58 -6.19
CA GLY A 134 23.87 2.59 -6.76
C GLY A 134 23.41 1.16 -6.56
N VAL A 135 22.10 0.92 -6.40
CA VAL A 135 21.55 -0.43 -6.26
C VAL A 135 21.66 -1.14 -7.62
N PRO A 136 22.35 -2.30 -7.73
CA PRO A 136 22.61 -2.95 -9.02
C PRO A 136 21.37 -3.62 -9.64
N GLY A 137 20.37 -3.93 -8.84
CA GLY A 137 19.16 -4.64 -9.25
C GLY A 137 18.30 -5.00 -8.05
N ARG A 138 17.12 -5.57 -8.31
CA ARG A 138 16.19 -6.03 -7.28
C ARG A 138 15.31 -7.15 -7.82
N ASP A 139 14.64 -7.87 -6.92
CA ASP A 139 13.63 -8.84 -7.33
C ASP A 139 12.51 -8.16 -8.12
N ALA A 140 12.09 -8.78 -9.21
CA ALA A 140 10.90 -8.43 -9.99
C ALA A 140 10.15 -9.69 -10.41
N GLY A 141 8.83 -9.52 -10.56
CA GLY A 141 7.92 -10.60 -10.92
C GLY A 141 7.71 -10.75 -12.43
N TYR A 142 7.74 -11.98 -12.93
CA TYR A 142 7.51 -12.33 -14.33
C TYR A 142 6.55 -13.52 -14.45
N PRO A 143 5.68 -13.57 -15.47
CA PRO A 143 5.00 -14.80 -15.83
C PRO A 143 6.02 -15.83 -16.35
N THR A 144 5.87 -17.07 -15.92
CA THR A 144 6.66 -18.23 -16.37
C THR A 144 5.83 -19.21 -17.20
N GLY A 145 4.50 -19.01 -17.26
CA GLY A 145 3.60 -19.74 -18.13
C GLY A 145 2.61 -18.81 -18.85
N SER A 146 1.89 -19.35 -19.82
CA SER A 146 0.84 -18.63 -20.57
C SER A 146 -0.48 -18.46 -19.79
N LYS A 147 -0.47 -18.79 -18.50
CA LYS A 147 -1.58 -18.63 -17.56
C LYS A 147 -1.01 -18.34 -16.19
N VAL A 148 -1.51 -17.28 -15.56
CA VAL A 148 -1.24 -16.95 -14.16
C VAL A 148 -2.51 -17.17 -13.35
N SER A 149 -2.40 -17.84 -12.21
CA SER A 149 -3.51 -18.08 -11.29
C SER A 149 -3.06 -18.02 -9.85
N LEU A 150 -4.02 -17.79 -8.95
CA LEU A 150 -3.81 -17.94 -7.51
C LEU A 150 -4.46 -19.24 -7.05
N ASP A 151 -3.69 -20.28 -6.78
CA ASP A 151 -4.28 -21.58 -6.41
C ASP A 151 -4.52 -21.67 -4.90
N LYS A 152 -3.57 -21.18 -4.10
CA LYS A 152 -3.66 -21.00 -2.66
C LYS A 152 -3.63 -19.50 -2.33
N SER A 153 -4.49 -19.06 -1.41
CA SER A 153 -4.50 -17.67 -0.96
C SER A 153 -3.16 -17.26 -0.34
N ALA A 154 -2.72 -16.05 -0.68
CA ALA A 154 -1.46 -15.47 -0.21
C ALA A 154 -1.56 -14.99 1.25
N TYR A 155 -2.72 -14.48 1.66
CA TYR A 155 -2.91 -13.79 2.93
C TYR A 155 -3.95 -14.43 3.84
N LEU A 156 -4.56 -15.57 3.46
CA LEU A 156 -5.52 -16.24 4.33
C LEU A 156 -4.93 -16.62 5.69
N ASP A 157 -3.70 -17.15 5.74
CA ASP A 157 -3.07 -17.52 7.02
C ASP A 157 -2.83 -16.29 7.90
N ASP A 158 -2.50 -15.14 7.30
CA ASP A 158 -2.32 -13.86 8.01
C ASP A 158 -3.66 -13.32 8.53
N TRP A 159 -4.73 -13.42 7.72
CA TRP A 159 -6.10 -13.09 8.14
C TRP A 159 -6.53 -13.98 9.30
N LEU A 160 -6.39 -15.30 9.18
CA LEU A 160 -6.81 -16.25 10.20
C LEU A 160 -6.08 -15.99 11.52
N PHE A 161 -4.81 -15.59 11.46
CA PHE A 161 -4.06 -15.20 12.64
C PHE A 161 -4.62 -13.91 13.27
N LEU A 162 -4.76 -12.81 12.52
CA LEU A 162 -5.37 -11.57 13.04
C LEU A 162 -6.78 -11.82 13.60
N ARG A 163 -7.59 -12.58 12.87
CA ARG A 163 -8.94 -12.97 13.23
C ARG A 163 -8.98 -13.75 14.55
N SER A 164 -8.00 -14.61 14.80
CA SER A 164 -7.90 -15.36 16.07
C SER A 164 -7.65 -14.49 17.30
N LEU A 165 -7.13 -13.27 17.09
CA LEU A 165 -6.87 -12.28 18.14
C LEU A 165 -8.09 -11.40 18.44
N LEU A 166 -9.17 -11.55 17.67
CA LEU A 166 -10.36 -10.72 17.75
C LEU A 166 -11.61 -11.57 18.00
N PRO A 167 -12.53 -11.13 18.87
CA PRO A 167 -13.85 -11.75 18.91
C PRO A 167 -14.58 -11.51 17.58
N GLU A 168 -15.47 -12.43 17.20
CA GLU A 168 -16.19 -12.39 15.90
C GLU A 168 -16.92 -11.06 15.67
N SER A 169 -17.49 -10.47 16.72
CA SER A 169 -18.17 -9.16 16.66
C SER A 169 -17.26 -8.00 16.25
N GLN A 170 -15.94 -8.17 16.33
CA GLN A 170 -14.92 -7.19 15.97
C GLN A 170 -14.28 -7.46 14.60
N TRP A 171 -14.61 -8.54 13.89
CA TRP A 171 -14.02 -8.81 12.57
C TRP A 171 -14.31 -7.72 11.54
N LYS A 172 -15.49 -7.09 11.63
CA LYS A 172 -15.87 -5.93 10.79
C LYS A 172 -14.95 -4.70 10.98
N ASN A 173 -14.26 -4.65 12.12
CA ASN A 173 -13.35 -3.56 12.47
C ASN A 173 -11.90 -3.85 12.07
N ALA A 174 -11.62 -5.02 11.47
CA ALA A 174 -10.31 -5.38 10.96
C ALA A 174 -10.17 -5.02 9.48
N LYS A 175 -8.96 -4.63 9.07
CA LYS A 175 -8.62 -4.33 7.68
C LYS A 175 -7.34 -5.05 7.26
N MET A 176 -7.29 -5.50 6.00
CA MET A 176 -6.05 -5.97 5.37
C MET A 176 -5.75 -5.20 4.08
N THR A 177 -4.47 -5.02 3.80
CA THR A 177 -3.97 -4.46 2.55
C THR A 177 -3.58 -5.58 1.58
N ILE A 178 -3.77 -5.37 0.27
CA ILE A 178 -3.32 -6.27 -0.79
C ILE A 178 -2.70 -5.44 -1.94
N PRO A 179 -1.78 -6.01 -2.73
CA PRO A 179 -1.16 -5.28 -3.84
C PRO A 179 -2.10 -5.15 -5.04
N PRO A 180 -1.75 -4.31 -6.03
CA PRO A 180 -2.55 -4.14 -7.23
C PRO A 180 -2.20 -5.24 -8.24
N PRO A 181 -3.09 -5.52 -9.23
CA PRO A 181 -2.80 -6.51 -10.26
C PRO A 181 -1.51 -6.20 -11.04
N GLY A 182 -1.32 -4.94 -11.43
CA GLY A 182 -0.30 -4.53 -12.39
C GLY A 182 1.00 -4.00 -11.81
N TRP A 183 1.39 -4.37 -10.58
CA TRP A 183 2.54 -3.79 -9.88
C TRP A 183 3.82 -3.80 -10.73
N TRP A 184 4.23 -4.98 -11.22
CA TRP A 184 5.49 -5.17 -11.96
C TRP A 184 5.41 -4.72 -13.43
N HIS A 185 4.23 -4.77 -14.02
CA HIS A 185 4.01 -4.58 -15.46
C HIS A 185 4.58 -3.26 -16.00
N ILE A 186 4.31 -2.13 -15.34
CA ILE A 186 4.75 -0.81 -15.83
C ILE A 186 6.23 -0.52 -15.52
N GLN A 187 6.82 -1.17 -14.52
CA GLN A 187 8.18 -0.85 -14.03
C GLN A 187 9.28 -1.46 -14.89
N LEU A 188 8.95 -2.55 -15.60
CA LEU A 188 9.87 -3.32 -16.44
C LEU A 188 9.85 -2.81 -17.88
N LYS A 189 10.98 -2.91 -18.58
CA LYS A 189 11.05 -2.65 -20.03
C LYS A 189 10.30 -3.74 -20.81
N THR A 190 10.49 -4.99 -20.41
CA THR A 190 9.86 -6.17 -21.00
C THR A 190 9.20 -7.00 -19.90
N PRO A 191 7.94 -6.70 -19.52
CA PRO A 191 7.29 -7.35 -18.39
C PRO A 191 6.94 -8.84 -18.62
N TYR A 192 6.91 -9.29 -19.88
CA TYR A 192 6.61 -10.67 -20.25
C TYR A 192 7.08 -10.97 -21.69
N SER A 193 7.27 -12.25 -22.02
CA SER A 193 7.51 -12.71 -23.39
C SER A 193 6.21 -12.76 -24.19
N LYS A 194 6.24 -12.32 -25.46
CA LYS A 194 5.10 -12.40 -26.39
C LYS A 194 4.66 -13.84 -26.71
N GLU A 195 5.50 -14.83 -26.40
CA GLU A 195 5.15 -16.25 -26.50
C GLU A 195 4.22 -16.70 -25.35
N LEU A 196 4.29 -16.05 -24.18
CA LEU A 196 3.45 -16.37 -23.03
C LEU A 196 2.11 -15.61 -23.09
N TYR A 197 2.16 -14.33 -23.45
CA TYR A 197 0.98 -13.48 -23.58
C TYR A 197 1.07 -12.64 -24.84
N ALA A 198 0.00 -12.58 -25.62
CA ALA A 198 -0.03 -11.74 -26.83
C ALA A 198 -0.09 -10.25 -26.49
N THR A 199 -0.82 -9.88 -25.43
CA THR A 199 -1.11 -8.49 -25.07
C THR A 199 -1.07 -8.23 -23.56
N ASP A 200 -0.94 -6.96 -23.18
CA ASP A 200 -0.91 -6.53 -21.78
C ASP A 200 -2.24 -6.84 -21.08
N GLU A 201 -3.35 -6.70 -21.81
CA GLU A 201 -4.70 -7.03 -21.35
C GLU A 201 -4.81 -8.50 -20.91
N ALA A 202 -4.17 -9.42 -21.64
CA ALA A 202 -4.24 -10.84 -21.34
C ALA A 202 -3.52 -11.18 -20.03
N LEU A 203 -2.32 -10.62 -19.81
CA LEU A 203 -1.59 -10.79 -18.56
C LEU A 203 -2.33 -10.12 -17.39
N LEU A 204 -2.79 -8.88 -17.58
CA LEU A 204 -3.50 -8.15 -16.53
C LEU A 204 -4.84 -8.78 -16.18
N ALA A 205 -5.55 -9.40 -17.12
CA ALA A 205 -6.77 -10.15 -16.83
C ALA A 205 -6.52 -11.32 -15.85
N ASP A 206 -5.42 -12.04 -16.04
CA ASP A 206 -5.03 -13.15 -15.16
C ASP A 206 -4.64 -12.64 -13.76
N LEU A 207 -3.84 -11.58 -13.69
CA LEU A 207 -3.45 -10.95 -12.42
C LEU A 207 -4.66 -10.37 -11.67
N SER A 208 -5.60 -9.74 -12.39
CA SER A 208 -6.84 -9.24 -11.82
C SER A 208 -7.74 -10.36 -11.30
N ALA A 209 -7.83 -11.48 -12.02
CA ALA A 209 -8.56 -12.66 -11.55
C ALA A 209 -7.92 -13.26 -10.28
N ALA A 210 -6.60 -13.25 -10.17
CA ALA A 210 -5.88 -13.67 -8.96
C ALA A 210 -6.18 -12.74 -7.77
N VAL A 211 -6.10 -11.42 -7.95
CA VAL A 211 -6.46 -10.43 -6.91
C VAL A 211 -7.91 -10.61 -6.47
N ARG A 212 -8.85 -10.79 -7.42
CA ARG A 212 -10.25 -11.06 -7.12
C ARG A 212 -10.43 -12.33 -6.30
N LYS A 213 -9.73 -13.41 -6.65
CA LYS A 213 -9.80 -14.68 -5.91
C LYS A 213 -9.27 -14.54 -4.48
N GLU A 214 -8.21 -13.75 -4.27
CA GLU A 214 -7.72 -13.41 -2.94
C GLU A 214 -8.79 -12.65 -2.13
N ILE A 215 -9.35 -11.57 -2.69
CA ILE A 215 -10.42 -10.77 -2.07
C ILE A 215 -11.60 -11.65 -1.63
N LEU A 216 -12.12 -12.49 -2.54
CA LEU A 216 -13.25 -13.38 -2.27
C LEU A 216 -12.90 -14.45 -1.23
N THR A 217 -11.65 -14.93 -1.22
CA THR A 217 -11.19 -15.90 -0.22
C THR A 217 -11.16 -15.30 1.17
N LEU A 218 -10.61 -14.09 1.33
CA LEU A 218 -10.60 -13.39 2.61
C LEU A 218 -12.01 -13.05 3.09
N TYR A 219 -12.87 -12.57 2.17
CA TYR A 219 -14.28 -12.29 2.47
C TYR A 219 -15.03 -13.53 2.97
N LYS A 220 -14.85 -14.68 2.31
CA LYS A 220 -15.46 -15.97 2.71
C LYS A 220 -15.09 -16.37 4.14
N HIS A 221 -13.93 -15.91 4.63
CA HIS A 221 -13.44 -16.17 5.98
C HIS A 221 -13.74 -15.03 6.96
N GLY A 222 -14.63 -14.10 6.61
CA GLY A 222 -15.18 -13.09 7.53
C GLY A 222 -14.61 -11.68 7.40
N LEU A 223 -13.58 -11.46 6.57
CA LEU A 223 -13.04 -10.11 6.38
C LEU A 223 -14.06 -9.22 5.65
N ARG A 224 -14.16 -7.95 6.03
CA ARG A 224 -15.12 -6.98 5.47
C ARG A 224 -14.50 -5.69 4.96
N VAL A 225 -13.23 -5.44 5.24
CA VAL A 225 -12.52 -4.26 4.76
C VAL A 225 -11.18 -4.67 4.16
N ILE A 226 -11.01 -4.39 2.87
CA ILE A 226 -9.78 -4.64 2.12
C ILE A 226 -9.34 -3.33 1.47
N GLN A 227 -8.04 -3.06 1.47
CA GLN A 227 -7.45 -1.94 0.76
C GLN A 227 -6.50 -2.47 -0.30
N VAL A 228 -6.67 -2.03 -1.54
CA VAL A 228 -5.72 -2.27 -2.63
C VAL A 228 -4.76 -1.10 -2.68
N ASP A 229 -3.48 -1.36 -2.48
CA ASP A 229 -2.45 -0.32 -2.50
C ASP A 229 -1.82 -0.24 -3.89
N ASP A 230 -2.12 0.79 -4.68
CA ASP A 230 -1.48 0.99 -6.00
C ASP A 230 -0.70 2.31 -6.09
N PRO A 231 0.62 2.27 -5.83
CA PRO A 231 1.49 3.42 -6.05
C PRO A 231 1.60 3.81 -7.53
N ASN A 232 1.43 2.86 -8.47
CA ASN A 232 1.62 3.11 -9.90
C ASN A 232 0.67 4.18 -10.43
N LEU A 233 -0.56 4.24 -9.90
CA LEU A 233 -1.55 5.24 -10.29
C LEU A 233 -1.08 6.67 -9.99
N SER A 234 -0.29 6.88 -8.92
CA SER A 234 0.25 8.21 -8.61
C SER A 234 1.29 8.69 -9.63
N PHE A 235 1.93 7.77 -10.35
CA PHE A 235 3.01 8.08 -11.27
C PHE A 235 2.50 8.69 -12.58
N PHE A 236 1.23 8.47 -12.90
CA PHE A 236 0.54 9.21 -13.96
C PHE A 236 0.40 10.71 -13.65
N CYS A 237 0.74 11.17 -12.44
CA CYS A 237 0.84 12.58 -12.08
C CYS A 237 2.28 13.11 -12.01
N ASP A 238 3.30 12.25 -12.15
CA ASP A 238 4.71 12.66 -12.08
C ASP A 238 5.16 13.27 -13.42
N GLU A 239 5.41 14.58 -13.44
CA GLU A 239 5.76 15.32 -14.66
C GLU A 239 7.03 14.81 -15.36
N ALA A 240 8.02 14.32 -14.59
CA ALA A 240 9.23 13.77 -15.18
C ALA A 240 8.94 12.44 -15.89
N TRP A 241 8.18 11.54 -15.26
CA TRP A 241 7.73 10.31 -15.90
C TRP A 241 6.85 10.58 -17.13
N ILE A 242 5.91 11.53 -17.03
CA ILE A 242 5.07 11.94 -18.16
C ILE A 242 5.94 12.42 -19.33
N LYS A 243 6.99 13.20 -19.05
CA LYS A 243 7.93 13.67 -20.07
C LYS A 243 8.68 12.51 -20.74
N THR A 244 9.17 11.54 -19.97
CA THR A 244 9.82 10.33 -20.50
C THR A 244 8.87 9.56 -21.41
N CYS A 245 7.64 9.29 -20.96
CA CYS A 245 6.65 8.61 -21.78
C CYS A 245 6.37 9.33 -23.10
N LYS A 246 6.24 10.67 -23.08
CA LYS A 246 6.04 11.47 -24.30
C LYS A 246 7.23 11.35 -25.25
N SER A 247 8.48 11.38 -24.75
CA SER A 247 9.66 11.23 -25.60
C SER A 247 9.81 9.83 -26.19
N GLU A 248 9.32 8.80 -25.48
CA GLU A 248 9.34 7.41 -25.92
C GLU A 248 8.11 7.02 -26.76
N GLY A 249 7.17 7.93 -26.98
CA GLY A 249 5.95 7.67 -27.75
C GLY A 249 4.95 6.76 -27.02
N VAL A 250 5.01 6.66 -25.69
CA VAL A 250 4.07 5.89 -24.88
C VAL A 250 2.73 6.62 -24.78
N ASP A 251 1.66 5.93 -25.16
CA ASP A 251 0.29 6.41 -24.97
C ASP A 251 -0.14 6.24 -23.51
N LEU A 252 0.05 7.32 -22.73
CA LEU A 252 -0.30 7.35 -21.32
C LEU A 252 -1.80 7.24 -21.05
N GLU A 253 -2.66 7.67 -21.98
CA GLU A 253 -4.11 7.60 -21.79
C GLU A 253 -4.57 6.15 -21.93
N ARG A 254 -4.13 5.48 -23.02
CA ARG A 254 -4.38 4.05 -23.23
C ARG A 254 -3.81 3.21 -22.08
N LEU A 255 -2.62 3.56 -21.59
CA LEU A 255 -2.02 2.87 -20.45
C LEU A 255 -2.84 3.07 -19.17
N LEU A 256 -3.35 4.27 -18.89
CA LEU A 256 -4.20 4.51 -17.72
C LEU A 256 -5.54 3.76 -17.83
N GLU A 257 -6.17 3.73 -19.01
CA GLU A 257 -7.37 2.94 -19.27
C GLU A 257 -7.15 1.44 -19.00
N LEU A 258 -6.01 0.91 -19.42
CA LEU A 258 -5.63 -0.48 -19.17
C LEU A 258 -5.56 -0.79 -17.67
N TYR A 259 -4.98 0.12 -16.88
CA TYR A 259 -4.88 -0.02 -15.42
C TYR A 259 -6.25 0.13 -14.74
N VAL A 260 -7.07 1.08 -15.17
CA VAL A 260 -8.46 1.19 -14.68
C VAL A 260 -9.25 -0.07 -14.96
N LYS A 261 -9.11 -0.64 -16.17
CA LYS A 261 -9.75 -1.89 -16.53
C LYS A 261 -9.26 -3.04 -15.63
N SER A 262 -7.96 -3.18 -15.41
CA SER A 262 -7.43 -4.28 -14.57
C SER A 262 -7.94 -4.18 -13.12
N HIS A 263 -8.02 -2.97 -12.56
CA HIS A 263 -8.67 -2.77 -11.27
C HIS A 263 -10.16 -3.15 -11.29
N ASN A 264 -10.91 -2.73 -12.30
CA ASN A 264 -12.32 -3.08 -12.42
C ASN A 264 -12.55 -4.58 -12.54
N ASP A 265 -11.72 -5.28 -13.33
CA ASP A 265 -11.77 -6.73 -13.49
C ASP A 265 -11.55 -7.45 -12.14
N ALA A 266 -10.71 -6.90 -11.26
CA ALA A 266 -10.46 -7.43 -9.92
C ALA A 266 -11.65 -7.25 -8.95
N LEU A 267 -12.62 -6.38 -9.28
CA LEU A 267 -13.76 -6.01 -8.44
C LEU A 267 -15.11 -6.56 -8.94
N ILE A 268 -15.12 -7.40 -9.96
CA ILE A 268 -16.35 -7.98 -10.53
C ILE A 268 -17.08 -8.86 -9.50
N ASP A 269 -18.41 -8.73 -9.41
CA ASP A 269 -19.31 -9.49 -8.53
C ASP A 269 -18.83 -9.63 -7.07
N LEU A 270 -18.24 -8.58 -6.51
CA LEU A 270 -17.91 -8.57 -5.09
C LEU A 270 -19.18 -8.43 -4.23
N PRO A 271 -19.21 -9.05 -3.04
CA PRO A 271 -20.34 -8.97 -2.11
C PRO A 271 -20.66 -7.51 -1.70
N PRO A 272 -21.95 -7.15 -1.56
CA PRO A 272 -22.35 -5.77 -1.31
C PRO A 272 -21.97 -5.24 0.08
N ASP A 273 -21.70 -6.10 1.05
CA ASP A 273 -21.24 -5.77 2.41
C ASP A 273 -19.71 -5.77 2.56
N LEU A 274 -18.96 -6.03 1.47
CA LEU A 274 -17.51 -5.94 1.43
C LEU A 274 -17.08 -4.53 1.00
N HIS A 275 -16.29 -3.87 1.85
CA HIS A 275 -15.64 -2.61 1.51
C HIS A 275 -14.27 -2.90 0.90
N VAL A 276 -14.09 -2.56 -0.37
CA VAL A 276 -12.77 -2.53 -1.02
C VAL A 276 -12.41 -1.10 -1.37
N GLY A 277 -11.31 -0.61 -0.81
CA GLY A 277 -10.77 0.71 -1.10
C GLY A 277 -9.52 0.68 -1.96
N LEU A 278 -9.21 1.81 -2.60
CA LEU A 278 -8.00 2.02 -3.39
C LEU A 278 -7.14 3.08 -2.71
N HIS A 279 -5.93 2.71 -2.29
CA HIS A 279 -4.93 3.65 -1.82
C HIS A 279 -3.97 4.03 -2.94
N ILE A 280 -3.92 5.32 -3.28
CA ILE A 280 -3.03 5.86 -4.30
C ILE A 280 -1.81 6.48 -3.61
N CYS A 281 -0.89 5.60 -3.24
CA CYS A 281 0.32 5.94 -2.51
C CYS A 281 1.30 6.74 -3.36
N ARG A 282 1.94 7.77 -2.79
CA ARG A 282 3.05 8.51 -3.43
C ARG A 282 4.41 8.13 -2.86
N GLY A 283 4.47 7.01 -2.17
CA GLY A 283 5.66 6.43 -1.56
C GLY A 283 6.01 7.00 -0.19
N ASN A 284 6.57 6.12 0.64
CA ASN A 284 7.22 6.42 1.90
C ASN A 284 8.55 5.63 1.95
N PHE A 285 9.52 6.01 1.11
CA PHE A 285 10.86 5.43 1.15
C PHE A 285 11.61 5.92 2.41
N PRO A 286 12.64 5.17 2.88
CA PRO A 286 13.41 5.55 4.06
C PRO A 286 13.87 7.01 4.01
N ASN A 287 13.88 7.66 5.18
CA ASN A 287 14.11 9.10 5.35
C ASN A 287 13.01 10.01 4.77
N GLY A 288 11.79 9.50 4.61
CA GLY A 288 10.62 10.29 4.16
C GLY A 288 10.63 10.65 2.68
N VAL A 289 11.43 9.95 1.87
CA VAL A 289 11.53 10.20 0.43
C VAL A 289 10.21 9.80 -0.25
N GLY A 290 9.58 10.76 -0.93
CA GLY A 290 8.42 10.50 -1.77
C GLY A 290 8.82 10.05 -3.17
N LEU A 291 8.02 9.18 -3.78
CA LEU A 291 8.23 8.63 -5.12
C LEU A 291 7.66 9.51 -6.23
N ALA A 292 6.51 10.14 -5.97
CA ALA A 292 5.81 10.98 -6.95
C ALA A 292 5.20 12.23 -6.33
N SER A 293 5.16 13.30 -7.12
CA SER A 293 4.60 14.61 -6.77
C SER A 293 3.60 15.06 -7.83
N GLY A 294 2.78 16.05 -7.51
CA GLY A 294 1.86 16.67 -8.48
C GLY A 294 0.40 16.33 -8.22
N SER A 295 -0.49 17.23 -8.60
CA SER A 295 -1.93 17.13 -8.35
C SER A 295 -2.55 15.87 -8.98
N TYR A 296 -3.58 15.30 -8.33
CA TYR A 296 -4.38 14.21 -8.92
C TYR A 296 -5.23 14.65 -10.12
N GLU A 297 -5.29 15.95 -10.46
CA GLU A 297 -6.23 16.50 -11.46
C GLU A 297 -6.20 15.72 -12.78
N ARG A 298 -5.02 15.31 -13.24
CA ARG A 298 -4.85 14.59 -14.51
C ARG A 298 -5.61 13.26 -14.55
N ILE A 299 -5.63 12.53 -13.43
CA ILE A 299 -6.22 11.18 -13.35
C ILE A 299 -7.56 11.16 -12.62
N ALA A 300 -7.93 12.25 -11.93
CA ALA A 300 -9.06 12.30 -11.02
C ALA A 300 -10.38 11.93 -11.68
N ARG A 301 -10.72 12.50 -12.84
CA ARG A 301 -11.97 12.16 -13.54
C ARG A 301 -12.04 10.69 -13.87
N LYS A 302 -11.01 10.16 -14.53
CA LYS A 302 -10.96 8.76 -14.94
C LYS A 302 -11.00 7.83 -13.73
N LEU A 303 -10.19 8.06 -12.70
CA LEU A 303 -10.19 7.20 -11.51
C LEU A 303 -11.50 7.28 -10.73
N PHE A 304 -12.03 8.48 -10.50
CA PHE A 304 -13.24 8.62 -9.69
C PHE A 304 -14.48 8.15 -10.42
N LEU A 305 -14.58 8.32 -11.73
CA LEU A 305 -15.79 8.00 -12.50
C LEU A 305 -15.75 6.59 -13.12
N GLU A 306 -14.58 6.12 -13.55
CA GLU A 306 -14.47 4.89 -14.33
C GLU A 306 -14.00 3.69 -13.50
N THR A 307 -13.45 3.88 -12.29
CA THR A 307 -13.18 2.73 -11.41
C THR A 307 -14.42 2.32 -10.62
N SER A 308 -14.55 1.02 -10.35
CA SER A 308 -15.62 0.43 -9.53
C SER A 308 -15.38 0.60 -8.03
N TYR A 309 -14.22 1.11 -7.61
CA TYR A 309 -13.96 1.44 -6.22
C TYR A 309 -14.94 2.50 -5.72
N LYS A 310 -15.31 2.35 -4.45
CA LYS A 310 -16.21 3.29 -3.76
C LYS A 310 -15.55 3.95 -2.56
N LEU A 311 -14.34 3.52 -2.20
CA LEU A 311 -13.53 4.10 -1.13
C LEU A 311 -12.13 4.41 -1.70
N PHE A 312 -11.66 5.63 -1.50
CA PHE A 312 -10.33 6.08 -1.95
C PHE A 312 -9.51 6.57 -0.76
N TYR A 313 -8.24 6.21 -0.69
CA TYR A 313 -7.28 6.73 0.29
C TYR A 313 -6.26 7.61 -0.44
N LEU A 314 -6.35 8.93 -0.23
CA LEU A 314 -5.59 9.94 -1.00
C LEU A 314 -4.71 10.79 -0.09
N GLU A 315 -3.48 11.05 -0.53
CA GLU A 315 -2.48 11.83 0.21
C GLU A 315 -2.65 13.34 0.01
N PHE A 316 -2.78 14.10 1.11
CA PHE A 316 -2.90 15.58 1.14
C PHE A 316 -2.14 16.23 2.31
N ASP A 317 -1.08 15.61 2.82
CA ASP A 317 -0.32 16.10 3.98
C ASP A 317 0.52 17.34 3.67
N SER A 318 1.03 17.45 2.44
CA SER A 318 2.04 18.43 2.03
C SER A 318 1.69 19.09 0.69
N PRO A 319 2.18 20.32 0.41
CA PRO A 319 1.99 20.98 -0.88
C PRO A 319 2.47 20.15 -2.08
N ARG A 320 3.45 19.27 -1.87
CA ARG A 320 3.97 18.32 -2.86
C ARG A 320 2.90 17.35 -3.38
N ALA A 321 1.92 17.00 -2.54
CA ALA A 321 0.83 16.10 -2.90
C ALA A 321 -0.24 16.80 -3.76
N GLY A 322 -0.17 18.13 -3.90
CA GLY A 322 -1.14 18.97 -4.59
C GLY A 322 -2.16 19.60 -3.65
N ASP A 323 -3.27 20.04 -4.21
CA ASP A 323 -4.40 20.64 -3.49
C ASP A 323 -5.67 19.79 -3.65
N PHE A 324 -6.76 20.24 -3.03
CA PHE A 324 -8.05 19.53 -3.08
C PHE A 324 -8.83 19.72 -4.38
N THR A 325 -8.37 20.54 -5.33
CA THR A 325 -9.07 20.83 -6.61
C THR A 325 -9.60 19.59 -7.33
N PRO A 326 -8.85 18.46 -7.39
CA PRO A 326 -9.33 17.26 -8.09
C PRO A 326 -10.61 16.67 -7.50
N LEU A 327 -10.88 16.92 -6.22
CA LEU A 327 -12.06 16.41 -5.52
C LEU A 327 -13.37 17.07 -5.98
N LYS A 328 -13.33 18.14 -6.78
CA LYS A 328 -14.53 18.70 -7.43
C LYS A 328 -15.21 17.71 -8.37
N HIS A 329 -14.46 16.70 -8.85
CA HIS A 329 -15.00 15.65 -9.73
C HIS A 329 -15.46 14.41 -8.93
N PHE A 330 -15.44 14.45 -7.59
CA PHE A 330 -15.68 13.28 -6.76
C PHE A 330 -17.18 12.91 -6.71
N PRO A 331 -17.57 11.65 -7.01
CA PRO A 331 -18.97 11.24 -7.04
C PRO A 331 -19.64 11.21 -5.67
N ALA A 332 -20.94 11.51 -5.64
CA ALA A 332 -21.73 11.52 -4.42
C ALA A 332 -21.86 10.13 -3.77
N ASP A 333 -21.77 9.05 -4.54
CA ASP A 333 -21.94 7.66 -4.08
C ASP A 333 -20.63 6.98 -3.64
N LYS A 334 -19.54 7.75 -3.53
CA LYS A 334 -18.20 7.28 -3.14
C LYS A 334 -17.68 8.05 -1.93
N ALA A 335 -16.70 7.49 -1.22
CA ALA A 335 -16.06 8.11 -0.07
C ALA A 335 -14.54 8.23 -0.26
N VAL A 336 -13.97 9.29 0.29
CA VAL A 336 -12.53 9.57 0.34
C VAL A 336 -12.08 9.62 1.80
N VAL A 337 -11.02 8.88 2.09
CA VAL A 337 -10.23 8.98 3.30
C VAL A 337 -9.09 9.95 2.99
N LEU A 338 -9.15 11.12 3.63
CA LEU A 338 -8.18 12.19 3.44
C LEU A 338 -6.95 11.93 4.31
N GLY A 339 -5.83 11.60 3.68
CA GLY A 339 -4.54 11.43 4.31
C GLY A 339 -3.90 12.78 4.64
N VAL A 340 -4.31 13.39 5.75
CA VAL A 340 -3.93 14.76 6.15
C VAL A 340 -2.86 14.83 7.24
N VAL A 341 -2.62 13.73 7.95
CA VAL A 341 -1.55 13.60 8.96
C VAL A 341 -0.34 12.93 8.31
N THR A 342 0.83 13.55 8.39
CA THR A 342 2.05 13.00 7.80
C THR A 342 2.58 11.84 8.64
N SER A 343 2.96 10.75 7.96
CA SER A 343 3.76 9.66 8.55
C SER A 343 5.25 9.76 8.20
N LYS A 344 5.66 10.84 7.50
CA LYS A 344 7.03 11.06 7.00
C LYS A 344 7.92 11.83 7.96
N PHE A 345 7.32 12.64 8.83
CA PHE A 345 8.02 13.48 9.80
C PHE A 345 7.35 13.34 11.16
N SER A 346 8.14 13.42 12.23
CA SER A 346 7.65 13.26 13.60
C SER A 346 6.93 14.47 14.17
N ASP A 347 7.04 15.64 13.53
CA ASP A 347 6.35 16.85 13.98
C ASP A 347 4.83 16.64 14.03
N MET A 348 4.22 17.12 15.11
CA MET A 348 2.78 17.02 15.32
C MET A 348 2.06 18.19 14.66
N GLU A 349 1.08 17.85 13.83
CA GLU A 349 0.18 18.82 13.23
C GLU A 349 -0.79 19.38 14.27
N LYS A 350 -1.22 20.63 14.07
CA LYS A 350 -2.23 21.25 14.93
C LYS A 350 -3.62 20.78 14.53
N LEU A 351 -4.40 20.38 15.53
CA LEU A 351 -5.77 19.87 15.32
C LEU A 351 -6.66 20.85 14.53
N ASP A 352 -6.60 22.14 14.82
CA ASP A 352 -7.42 23.15 14.14
C ASP A 352 -7.00 23.35 12.68
N ASP A 353 -5.69 23.27 12.37
CA ASP A 353 -5.20 23.34 10.98
C ASP A 353 -5.70 22.13 10.19
N LEU A 354 -5.68 20.93 10.80
CA LEU A 354 -6.23 19.72 10.18
C LEU A 354 -7.74 19.83 9.95
N LYS A 355 -8.51 20.34 10.92
CA LYS A 355 -9.96 20.58 10.75
C LYS A 355 -10.23 21.52 9.59
N ALA A 356 -9.48 22.62 9.49
CA ALA A 356 -9.61 23.56 8.39
C ALA A 356 -9.34 22.90 7.02
N LYS A 357 -8.30 22.05 6.92
CA LYS A 357 -8.03 21.27 5.70
C LYS A 357 -9.19 20.34 5.33
N VAL A 358 -9.76 19.61 6.29
CA VAL A 358 -10.90 18.72 6.03
C VAL A 358 -12.13 19.50 5.57
N TYR A 359 -12.40 20.66 6.18
CA TYR A 359 -13.49 21.54 5.77
C TYR A 359 -13.28 22.16 4.39
N GLN A 360 -12.04 22.45 4.01
CA GLN A 360 -11.71 22.89 2.65
C GLN A 360 -11.99 21.78 1.64
N ALA A 361 -11.54 20.55 1.89
CA ALA A 361 -11.82 19.41 1.03
C ALA A 361 -13.34 19.16 0.88
N ALA A 362 -14.07 19.28 1.99
CA ALA A 362 -15.53 19.16 2.00
C ALA A 362 -16.23 20.23 1.16
N ASP A 363 -15.75 21.48 1.16
CA ASP A 363 -16.31 22.53 0.30
C ASP A 363 -16.08 22.23 -1.18
N VAL A 364 -14.88 21.78 -1.55
CA VAL A 364 -14.56 21.48 -2.95
C VAL A 364 -15.43 20.34 -3.49
N ILE A 365 -15.63 19.29 -2.69
CA ILE A 365 -16.54 18.19 -3.06
C ILE A 365 -18.00 18.70 -3.09
N ALA A 366 -18.42 19.47 -2.09
CA ALA A 366 -19.77 20.01 -2.00
C ALA A 366 -20.12 20.88 -3.21
N GLU A 367 -19.21 21.76 -3.63
CA GLU A 367 -19.34 22.58 -4.84
C GLU A 367 -19.48 21.71 -6.09
N GLY A 368 -18.58 20.74 -6.27
CA GLY A 368 -18.60 19.82 -7.41
C GLY A 368 -19.88 18.98 -7.51
N GLN A 369 -20.48 18.65 -6.37
CA GLN A 369 -21.70 17.85 -6.28
C GLN A 369 -23.00 18.69 -6.20
N GLY A 370 -22.91 20.01 -6.03
CA GLY A 370 -24.06 20.85 -5.75
C GLY A 370 -24.76 20.52 -4.42
N ARG A 371 -23.98 20.14 -3.39
CA ARG A 371 -24.46 19.72 -2.06
C ARG A 371 -23.94 20.64 -0.97
N THR A 372 -24.37 20.44 0.27
CA THR A 372 -23.83 21.18 1.41
C THR A 372 -22.52 20.56 1.91
N ARG A 373 -21.67 21.36 2.58
CA ARG A 373 -20.51 20.86 3.33
C ARG A 373 -20.92 19.78 4.34
N ALA A 374 -22.05 19.98 5.04
CA ALA A 374 -22.52 19.05 6.07
C ALA A 374 -22.88 17.68 5.48
N ASP A 375 -23.61 17.65 4.36
CA ASP A 375 -23.92 16.40 3.65
C ASP A 375 -22.68 15.70 3.13
N THR A 376 -21.70 16.47 2.64
CA THR A 376 -20.43 15.96 2.14
C THR A 376 -19.59 15.36 3.26
N LEU A 377 -19.46 16.05 4.40
CA LEU A 377 -18.80 15.51 5.58
C LEU A 377 -19.49 14.23 6.05
N ARG A 378 -20.84 14.18 6.02
CA ARG A 378 -21.60 12.98 6.40
C ARG A 378 -21.36 11.83 5.43
N ASP A 379 -21.40 12.03 4.11
CA ASP A 379 -21.50 10.90 3.20
C ASP A 379 -20.17 10.52 2.54
N ASN A 380 -19.25 11.46 2.37
CA ASN A 380 -18.10 11.30 1.49
C ASN A 380 -16.74 11.30 2.20
N ILE A 381 -16.62 11.76 3.45
CA ILE A 381 -15.29 12.05 4.01
C ILE A 381 -14.97 11.25 5.28
N ALA A 382 -13.74 10.75 5.33
CA ALA A 382 -13.03 10.27 6.51
C ALA A 382 -11.60 10.82 6.50
N VAL A 383 -10.82 10.55 7.56
CA VAL A 383 -9.44 11.03 7.72
C VAL A 383 -8.49 9.90 8.11
N SER A 384 -7.24 10.02 7.68
CA SER A 384 -6.16 9.11 8.05
C SER A 384 -4.80 9.81 8.05
N THR A 385 -3.75 9.04 8.35
CA THR A 385 -2.41 9.40 7.88
C THR A 385 -2.32 9.34 6.36
N GLN A 386 -1.36 10.07 5.77
CA GLN A 386 -1.13 10.09 4.33
C GLN A 386 -0.76 8.71 3.76
N CYS A 387 0.12 8.00 4.43
CA CYS A 387 0.56 6.65 4.08
C CYS A 387 0.70 5.84 5.37
N GLY A 388 1.07 4.56 5.27
CA GLY A 388 1.54 3.78 6.41
C GLY A 388 2.86 4.32 6.98
N PHE A 389 3.25 3.81 8.14
CA PHE A 389 4.46 4.24 8.85
C PHE A 389 5.71 3.44 8.46
N ALA A 390 5.57 2.28 7.79
CA ALA A 390 6.70 1.43 7.40
C ALA A 390 6.40 0.66 6.11
N SER A 391 6.45 1.35 4.96
CA SER A 391 6.15 0.77 3.64
C SER A 391 7.24 -0.17 3.10
N ASP A 392 8.42 -0.18 3.70
CA ASP A 392 9.55 -1.07 3.38
C ASP A 392 10.19 -1.63 4.67
N HIS A 393 11.11 -2.59 4.54
CA HIS A 393 11.88 -3.20 5.62
C HIS A 393 12.81 -2.21 6.35
N SER A 394 13.11 -1.07 5.73
CA SER A 394 13.92 0.01 6.27
C SER A 394 13.07 1.06 7.02
N GLU A 395 13.66 1.65 8.06
CA GLU A 395 13.02 2.46 9.10
C GLU A 395 12.15 3.63 8.59
N GLY A 396 11.20 4.05 9.44
CA GLY A 396 10.09 4.94 9.11
C GLY A 396 10.43 6.39 8.77
N GLY A 397 9.45 7.27 8.96
CA GLY A 397 9.62 8.70 8.75
C GLY A 397 10.79 9.30 9.56
N VAL A 398 11.29 10.45 9.13
CA VAL A 398 12.38 11.17 9.79
C VAL A 398 12.00 11.48 11.25
N GLY A 399 12.78 10.94 12.19
CA GLY A 399 12.56 11.09 13.63
C GLY A 399 11.32 10.37 14.18
N MET A 400 10.66 9.52 13.38
CA MET A 400 9.44 8.83 13.78
C MET A 400 9.76 7.69 14.75
N THR A 401 9.26 7.78 15.98
CA THR A 401 9.32 6.71 16.98
C THR A 401 8.00 5.96 17.06
N ARG A 402 7.98 4.80 17.71
CA ARG A 402 6.73 4.05 17.98
C ARG A 402 5.73 4.87 18.79
N ASP A 403 6.19 5.58 19.82
CA ASP A 403 5.31 6.44 20.62
C ASP A 403 4.73 7.57 19.77
N ARG A 404 5.55 8.21 18.93
CA ARG A 404 5.09 9.27 18.02
C ARG A 404 4.08 8.75 16.99
N MET A 405 4.27 7.53 16.48
CA MET A 405 3.29 6.88 15.61
C MET A 405 1.93 6.75 16.31
N TRP A 406 1.90 6.30 17.57
CA TRP A 406 0.65 6.20 18.33
C TRP A 406 0.02 7.57 18.58
N GLU A 407 0.81 8.57 18.97
CA GLU A 407 0.32 9.94 19.14
C GLU A 407 -0.28 10.51 17.85
N LYS A 408 0.29 10.18 16.68
CA LYS A 408 -0.29 10.58 15.37
C LYS A 408 -1.58 9.85 15.05
N LEU A 409 -1.70 8.56 15.37
CA LEU A 409 -2.96 7.82 15.22
C LEU A 409 -4.04 8.34 16.18
N GLU A 410 -3.65 8.74 17.39
CA GLU A 410 -4.53 9.41 18.35
C GLU A 410 -4.94 10.81 17.86
N LEU A 411 -4.06 11.53 17.17
CA LEU A 411 -4.40 12.80 16.52
C LEU A 411 -5.43 12.61 15.40
N VAL A 412 -5.30 11.57 14.57
CA VAL A 412 -6.31 11.22 13.53
C VAL A 412 -7.66 10.93 14.19
N LYS A 413 -7.66 10.17 15.29
CA LYS A 413 -8.87 9.89 16.07
C LYS A 413 -9.49 11.17 16.66
N ALA A 414 -8.68 12.02 17.29
CA ALA A 414 -9.15 13.29 17.85
C ALA A 414 -9.71 14.24 16.77
N LEU A 415 -9.07 14.30 15.59
CA LEU A 415 -9.58 15.03 14.43
C LEU A 415 -10.95 14.51 14.00
N SER A 416 -11.09 13.20 13.90
CA SER A 416 -12.36 12.58 13.55
C SER A 416 -13.44 12.87 14.58
N GLU A 417 -13.17 12.77 15.87
CA GLU A 417 -14.13 13.06 16.95
C GLU A 417 -14.55 14.53 16.97
N ALA A 418 -13.63 15.44 16.63
CA ALA A 418 -13.90 16.88 16.55
C ALA A 418 -14.82 17.26 15.36
N ILE A 419 -14.84 16.47 14.29
CA ILE A 419 -15.65 16.72 13.09
C ILE A 419 -16.95 15.90 13.11
N TRP A 420 -16.89 14.65 13.56
CA TRP A 420 -18.00 13.71 13.66
C TRP A 420 -18.15 13.19 15.09
N PRO A 421 -18.77 13.96 16.00
CA PRO A 421 -18.98 13.50 17.37
C PRO A 421 -19.77 12.19 17.42
N ARG A 422 -19.31 11.23 18.23
CA ARG A 422 -19.98 9.93 18.47
C ARG A 422 -20.13 9.03 17.23
N TRP A 423 -19.25 9.14 16.25
CA TRP A 423 -19.30 8.29 15.05
C TRP A 423 -18.98 6.81 15.32
N ASN A 424 -18.29 6.53 16.41
CA ASN A 424 -17.78 5.22 16.82
C ASN A 424 -18.46 4.66 18.10
N GLU A 425 -19.51 5.34 18.58
CA GLU A 425 -20.46 4.83 19.59
C GLU A 425 -21.56 4.02 18.89
#